data_AF-A0A356T9G0-F1
#
_entry.id   AF-A0A356T9G0-F1
#
_cell.length_a   1.000
_cell.length_b   1.000
_cell.length_c   1.000
_cell.angle_alpha   90.00
_cell.angle_beta   90.00
_cell.angle_gamma   90.00
#
_symmetry.space_group_name_H-M   'P 1'
#
loop_
_entity.id
_entity.type
_entity.pdbx_description
1 polymer ?
#
loop_
_entity_poly.entity_id
_entity_poly.type
_entity_poly.pdbx_seq_one_letter_code
_entity_poly.pdbx_strand_id
1 'polypeptide(L)'
;QADREPAGPERATDRPSPRPRFDPRDLDPSAVARSFYQPTGPGPSRRGRPAGLQPSTLRPLTEEEAEARHGAHLRRQAMARPWLERETPRPRRQPDGSYVWTGHGTTARILPDGEVRFDHDAAGVDLATGSGHFDLNDLAAAAQGQNPYSAREEWFMRHTEALREQIDRQWREGVERRALARLRGRLSRTWDDPSQPAPARRRALFTMWDETADDGLGAEVRRRIIAFVRERLPRGSEDAFTDAELRALNRGRERDEAFAP
;
A
#
# COMPACT_ATOMS: atom_id res chain seq x y z
N GLN A 1 -46.73 -37.13 6.87
CA GLN A 1 -45.43 -37.16 6.15
C GLN A 1 -44.55 -36.13 6.80
N ALA A 2 -43.58 -36.60 7.58
CA ALA A 2 -42.58 -35.80 8.26
C ALA A 2 -41.27 -36.02 7.50
N ASP A 3 -40.83 -35.03 6.74
CA ASP A 3 -39.54 -35.07 6.05
C ASP A 3 -38.44 -34.59 6.99
N ARG A 4 -37.51 -35.50 7.26
CA ARG A 4 -36.28 -35.30 8.01
C ARG A 4 -35.28 -34.55 7.14
N GLU A 5 -34.82 -33.40 7.61
CA GLU A 5 -33.57 -32.80 7.13
C GLU A 5 -32.38 -33.72 7.45
N PRO A 6 -31.45 -33.95 6.50
CA PRO A 6 -30.19 -34.62 6.79
C PRO A 6 -29.21 -33.65 7.44
N ALA A 7 -28.68 -34.04 8.60
CA ALA A 7 -27.62 -33.36 9.31
C ALA A 7 -26.35 -33.23 8.44
N GLY A 8 -25.92 -31.99 8.21
CA GLY A 8 -24.64 -31.69 7.56
C GLY A 8 -23.45 -32.09 8.44
N PRO A 9 -22.29 -32.42 7.85
CA PRO A 9 -21.14 -32.90 8.59
C PRO A 9 -20.57 -31.82 9.53
N GLU A 10 -20.28 -32.25 10.76
CA GLU A 10 -19.66 -31.46 11.81
C GLU A 10 -18.39 -30.76 11.31
N ARG A 11 -18.29 -29.46 11.61
CA ARG A 11 -17.09 -28.67 11.41
C ARG A 11 -15.96 -29.24 12.28
N ALA A 12 -14.99 -29.89 11.63
CA ALA A 12 -13.71 -30.19 12.23
C ALA A 12 -13.11 -28.89 12.79
N THR A 13 -12.90 -28.87 14.10
CA THR A 13 -12.20 -27.79 14.79
C THR A 13 -10.73 -27.87 14.38
N ASP A 14 -10.31 -26.91 13.56
CA ASP A 14 -8.94 -26.76 13.10
C ASP A 14 -8.07 -26.32 14.29
N ARG A 15 -7.55 -27.29 15.04
CA ARG A 15 -6.57 -27.05 16.10
C ARG A 15 -5.25 -26.65 15.44
N PRO A 16 -4.65 -25.50 15.78
CA PRO A 16 -3.34 -25.14 15.24
C PRO A 16 -2.33 -26.22 15.64
N SER A 17 -1.61 -26.74 14.64
CA SER A 17 -0.53 -27.70 14.86
C SER A 17 0.51 -27.07 15.81
N PRO A 18 1.03 -27.82 16.80
CA PRO A 18 2.01 -27.30 17.73
C PRO A 18 3.27 -26.88 16.95
N ARG A 19 3.68 -25.61 17.08
CA ARG A 19 4.96 -25.14 16.55
C ARG A 19 6.09 -26.00 17.12
N PRO A 20 7.07 -26.43 16.31
CA PRO A 20 8.22 -27.15 16.83
C PRO A 20 8.93 -26.25 17.85
N ARG A 21 9.04 -26.76 19.08
CA ARG A 21 9.85 -26.14 20.13
C ARG A 21 11.31 -26.32 19.71
N PHE A 22 12.02 -25.22 19.54
CA PHE A 22 13.47 -25.24 19.42
C PHE A 22 14.04 -25.86 20.71
N ASP A 23 14.63 -27.05 20.64
CA ASP A 23 15.40 -27.61 21.75
C ASP A 23 16.84 -27.12 21.59
N PRO A 24 17.39 -26.35 22.55
CA PRO A 24 18.79 -25.93 22.50
C PRO A 24 19.79 -27.11 22.44
N ARG A 25 19.35 -28.35 22.68
CA ARG A 25 20.13 -29.59 22.47
C ARG A 25 20.28 -29.99 20.99
N ASP A 26 19.50 -29.41 20.09
CA ASP A 26 19.64 -29.60 18.64
C ASP A 26 20.80 -28.79 18.05
N LEU A 27 21.40 -27.90 18.85
CA LEU A 27 22.66 -27.27 18.53
C LEU A 27 23.78 -28.28 18.78
N ASP A 28 24.46 -28.74 17.72
CA ASP A 28 25.67 -29.54 17.86
C ASP A 28 26.75 -28.68 18.54
N PRO A 29 27.14 -28.95 19.80
CA PRO A 29 28.15 -28.17 20.50
C PRO A 29 29.51 -28.27 19.78
N SER A 30 29.73 -29.30 18.96
CA SER A 30 30.92 -29.46 18.12
C SER A 30 30.94 -28.48 16.93
N ALA A 31 29.77 -28.06 16.43
CA ALA A 31 29.65 -27.05 15.39
C ALA A 31 29.89 -25.63 15.94
N VAL A 32 29.50 -25.39 17.20
CA VAL A 32 29.75 -24.12 17.92
C VAL A 32 31.19 -24.06 18.45
N ALA A 33 31.76 -25.17 18.93
CA ALA A 33 33.14 -25.21 19.43
C ALA A 33 34.19 -25.06 18.32
N ARG A 34 33.86 -25.37 17.06
CA ARG A 34 34.76 -25.17 15.91
C ARG A 34 34.82 -23.72 15.40
N SER A 35 33.93 -22.83 15.87
CA SER A 35 33.94 -21.41 15.48
C SER A 35 34.70 -20.50 16.47
N PHE A 36 35.20 -21.04 17.59
CA PHE A 36 35.92 -20.25 18.58
C PHE A 36 37.35 -20.75 18.77
N TYR A 37 38.29 -19.95 18.24
CA TYR A 37 39.64 -19.74 18.76
C TYR A 37 40.72 -20.83 18.51
N GLN A 38 41.70 -20.48 17.67
CA GLN A 38 43.04 -21.07 17.66
C GLN A 38 44.01 -19.95 18.11
N PRO A 39 44.63 -20.02 19.30
CA PRO A 39 45.50 -18.95 19.79
C PRO A 39 46.78 -18.88 18.94
N THR A 40 46.97 -17.76 18.25
CA THR A 40 48.27 -17.35 17.69
C THR A 40 49.08 -16.66 18.78
N GLY A 41 50.00 -17.40 19.38
CA GLY A 41 51.01 -16.88 20.32
C GLY A 41 52.13 -17.90 20.54
N PRO A 42 53.38 -17.47 20.85
CA PRO A 42 54.49 -18.39 21.06
C PRO A 42 54.22 -19.24 22.30
N GLY A 43 54.08 -20.56 22.10
CA GLY A 43 53.56 -21.49 23.11
C GLY A 43 54.51 -21.79 24.28
N PRO A 44 53.99 -22.24 25.43
CA PRO A 44 54.82 -22.76 26.50
C PRO A 44 55.10 -24.26 26.31
N SER A 45 56.39 -24.58 26.43
CA SER A 45 56.94 -25.83 27.02
C SER A 45 56.73 -27.17 26.28
N ARG A 46 57.86 -27.68 25.76
CA ARG A 46 58.09 -29.08 25.39
C ARG A 46 57.75 -30.04 26.54
N ARG A 47 56.84 -30.99 26.33
CA ARG A 47 56.78 -32.29 27.01
C ARG A 47 56.07 -33.33 26.12
N GLY A 48 56.79 -34.42 25.82
CA GLY A 48 56.29 -35.76 25.45
C GLY A 48 55.29 -35.89 24.29
N ARG A 49 55.77 -36.29 23.10
CA ARG A 49 54.93 -36.87 22.03
C ARG A 49 54.62 -38.35 22.36
N PRO A 50 53.36 -38.81 22.33
CA PRO A 50 53.06 -40.18 21.92
C PRO A 50 53.05 -40.26 20.39
N ALA A 51 53.73 -41.26 19.85
CA ALA A 51 53.79 -41.55 18.42
C ALA A 51 52.41 -42.03 17.92
N GLY A 52 51.90 -41.45 16.82
CA GLY A 52 50.76 -42.04 16.09
C GLY A 52 49.81 -41.08 15.37
N LEU A 53 49.81 -39.78 15.66
CA LEU A 53 48.94 -38.83 14.96
C LEU A 53 49.68 -38.21 13.76
N GLN A 54 49.36 -38.71 12.56
CA GLN A 54 49.75 -38.07 11.29
C GLN A 54 49.32 -36.59 11.32
N PRO A 55 50.18 -35.63 10.92
CA PRO A 55 49.74 -34.24 10.79
C PRO A 55 48.66 -34.20 9.71
N SER A 56 47.45 -33.82 10.12
CA SER A 56 46.34 -33.56 9.21
C SER A 56 46.82 -32.60 8.12
N THR A 57 46.79 -33.04 6.86
CA THR A 57 47.15 -32.28 5.64
C THR A 57 46.17 -31.14 5.33
N LEU A 58 45.37 -30.71 6.30
CA LEU A 58 44.40 -29.64 6.15
C LEU A 58 45.11 -28.32 6.45
N ARG A 59 45.38 -27.56 5.38
CA ARG A 59 45.71 -26.13 5.49
C ARG A 59 44.64 -25.47 6.38
N PRO A 60 45.03 -24.75 7.45
CA PRO A 60 44.06 -23.97 8.21
C PRO A 60 43.42 -22.96 7.26
N LEU A 61 42.09 -22.97 7.18
CA LEU A 61 41.34 -21.97 6.41
C LEU A 61 41.68 -20.60 6.98
N THR A 62 41.92 -19.63 6.10
CA THR A 62 41.97 -18.23 6.54
C THR A 62 40.58 -17.82 7.03
N GLU A 63 40.52 -16.79 7.87
CA GLU A 63 39.25 -16.23 8.37
C GLU A 63 38.31 -15.86 7.22
N GLU A 64 38.83 -15.21 6.18
CA GLU A 64 38.10 -14.86 4.97
C GLU A 64 37.56 -16.09 4.20
N GLU A 65 38.35 -17.17 4.09
CA GLU A 65 37.92 -18.42 3.46
C GLU A 65 36.83 -19.12 4.28
N ALA A 66 36.90 -19.04 5.61
CA ALA A 66 35.90 -19.58 6.53
C ALA A 66 34.58 -18.79 6.45
N GLU A 67 34.65 -17.46 6.44
CA GLU A 67 33.51 -16.56 6.26
C GLU A 67 32.82 -16.76 4.90
N ALA A 68 33.59 -16.81 3.82
CA ALA A 68 33.06 -17.04 2.48
C ALA A 68 32.35 -18.40 2.38
N ARG A 69 32.93 -19.44 2.99
CA ARG A 69 32.34 -20.78 3.03
C ARG A 69 31.07 -20.83 3.88
N HIS A 70 31.06 -20.14 5.02
CA HIS A 70 29.89 -20.04 5.90
C HIS A 70 28.76 -19.26 5.23
N GLY A 71 29.06 -18.11 4.63
CA GLY A 71 28.11 -17.31 3.85
C GLY A 71 27.51 -18.10 2.69
N ALA A 72 28.33 -18.85 1.94
CA ALA A 72 27.85 -19.71 0.85
C ALA A 72 26.95 -20.86 1.36
N HIS A 73 27.26 -21.42 2.53
CA HIS A 73 26.44 -22.48 3.14
C HIS A 73 25.08 -21.95 3.61
N LEU A 74 25.06 -20.84 4.35
CA LEU A 74 23.83 -20.19 4.80
C LEU A 74 22.95 -19.76 3.63
N ARG A 75 23.55 -19.19 2.58
CA ARG A 75 22.84 -18.78 1.37
C ARG A 75 22.19 -19.98 0.67
N ARG A 76 22.90 -21.11 0.54
CA ARG A 76 22.33 -22.35 -0.01
C ARG A 76 21.20 -22.89 0.85
N GLN A 77 21.34 -22.91 2.18
CA GLN A 77 20.26 -23.37 3.07
C GLN A 77 19.04 -22.45 3.03
N ALA A 78 19.24 -21.13 2.98
CA ALA A 78 18.16 -20.15 2.84
C ALA A 78 17.40 -20.33 1.51
N MET A 79 18.13 -20.57 0.42
CA MET A 79 17.55 -20.79 -0.92
C MET A 79 16.94 -22.18 -1.10
N ALA A 80 17.37 -23.18 -0.31
CA ALA A 80 16.92 -24.56 -0.40
C ALA A 80 15.70 -24.89 0.48
N ARG A 81 15.03 -23.89 1.08
CA ARG A 81 13.80 -24.10 1.87
C ARG A 81 12.55 -23.94 0.98
N PRO A 82 11.91 -25.05 0.54
CA PRO A 82 10.80 -25.02 -0.43
C PRO A 82 9.46 -24.47 0.09
N TRP A 83 9.32 -24.10 1.37
CA TRP A 83 8.03 -23.72 1.99
C TRP A 83 7.91 -22.24 2.37
N LEU A 84 8.67 -21.34 1.73
CA LEU A 84 8.41 -19.90 1.80
C LEU A 84 7.44 -19.45 0.70
N GLU A 85 6.40 -20.26 0.42
CA GLU A 85 5.22 -19.75 -0.28
C GLU A 85 4.51 -18.78 0.67
N ARG A 86 4.84 -17.49 0.52
CA ARG A 86 4.13 -16.44 1.24
C ARG A 86 2.70 -16.42 0.69
N GLU A 87 1.74 -16.73 1.54
CA GLU A 87 0.33 -16.58 1.20
C GLU A 87 0.07 -15.17 0.66
N THR A 88 -0.59 -15.08 -0.50
CA THR A 88 -1.00 -13.81 -1.11
C THR A 88 -1.72 -12.95 -0.07
N PRO A 89 -1.39 -11.65 0.07
CA PRO A 89 -2.05 -10.81 1.06
C PRO A 89 -3.53 -10.72 0.71
N ARG A 90 -4.39 -10.92 1.71
CA ARG A 90 -5.85 -10.78 1.59
C ARG A 90 -6.32 -9.62 2.47
N PRO A 91 -6.24 -8.37 2.00
CA PRO A 91 -6.77 -7.22 2.73
C PRO A 91 -8.27 -7.38 2.97
N ARG A 92 -8.72 -7.12 4.20
CA ARG A 92 -10.12 -7.19 4.59
C ARG A 92 -10.74 -5.80 4.49
N ARG A 93 -11.89 -5.73 3.81
CA ARG A 93 -12.66 -4.48 3.66
C ARG A 93 -13.28 -4.08 5.01
N GLN A 94 -13.19 -2.79 5.32
CA GLN A 94 -13.74 -2.17 6.52
C GLN A 94 -15.01 -1.36 6.21
N PRO A 95 -15.81 -1.00 7.23
CA PRO A 95 -17.03 -0.19 7.04
C PRO A 95 -16.77 1.20 6.45
N ASP A 96 -15.60 1.78 6.72
CA ASP A 96 -15.17 3.09 6.22
C ASP A 96 -14.74 3.06 4.74
N GLY A 97 -14.73 1.89 4.10
CA GLY A 97 -14.31 1.69 2.72
C GLY A 97 -12.81 1.42 2.55
N SER A 98 -12.03 1.44 3.63
CA SER A 98 -10.62 1.04 3.60
C SER A 98 -10.46 -0.48 3.56
N TYR A 99 -9.27 -0.95 3.21
CA TYR A 99 -8.88 -2.35 3.32
C TYR A 99 -7.68 -2.48 4.24
N VAL A 100 -7.76 -3.39 5.22
CA VAL A 100 -6.69 -3.60 6.20
C VAL A 100 -6.11 -4.99 6.04
N TRP A 101 -4.79 -5.08 6.02
CA TRP A 101 -4.03 -6.33 6.08
C TRP A 101 -3.02 -6.24 7.21
N THR A 102 -2.99 -7.26 8.08
CA THR A 102 -2.01 -7.35 9.17
C THR A 102 -1.08 -8.52 8.87
N GLY A 103 0.19 -8.20 8.64
CA GLY A 103 1.29 -9.14 8.55
C GLY A 103 2.12 -9.17 9.84
N HIS A 104 3.26 -9.87 9.81
CA HIS A 104 4.14 -9.99 10.97
C HIS A 104 4.89 -8.67 11.27
N GLY A 105 4.36 -7.85 12.19
CA GLY A 105 4.96 -6.57 12.57
C GLY A 105 4.74 -5.44 11.56
N THR A 106 3.82 -5.63 10.60
CA THR A 106 3.45 -4.60 9.63
C THR A 106 1.97 -4.70 9.34
N THR A 107 1.25 -3.60 9.55
CA THR A 107 -0.14 -3.43 9.15
C THR A 107 -0.18 -2.52 7.94
N ALA A 108 -0.77 -2.99 6.84
CA ALA A 108 -1.04 -2.19 5.65
C ALA A 108 -2.51 -1.78 5.61
N ARG A 109 -2.77 -0.52 5.32
CA ARG A 109 -4.11 0.04 5.11
C ARG A 109 -4.21 0.67 3.74
N ILE A 110 -5.05 0.11 2.88
CA ILE A 110 -5.45 0.72 1.62
C ILE A 110 -6.63 1.65 1.91
N LEU A 111 -6.47 2.94 1.68
CA LEU A 111 -7.49 3.95 1.87
C LEU A 111 -8.57 3.88 0.77
N PRO A 112 -9.72 4.55 0.97
CA PRO A 112 -10.80 4.55 -0.02
C PRO A 112 -10.43 5.13 -1.39
N ASP A 113 -9.32 5.86 -1.49
CA ASP A 113 -8.74 6.41 -2.72
C ASP A 113 -7.66 5.51 -3.36
N GLY A 114 -7.31 4.39 -2.72
CA GLY A 114 -6.29 3.44 -3.19
C GLY A 114 -4.87 3.72 -2.66
N GLU A 115 -4.66 4.81 -1.90
CA GLU A 115 -3.38 5.08 -1.22
C GLU A 115 -3.12 3.98 -0.17
N VAL A 116 -1.85 3.56 -0.01
CA VAL A 116 -1.46 2.59 1.02
C VAL A 116 -0.66 3.26 2.11
N ARG A 117 -1.07 3.02 3.35
CA ARG A 117 -0.30 3.38 4.54
C ARG A 117 0.19 2.12 5.23
N PHE A 118 1.45 2.13 5.62
CA PHE A 118 2.06 1.07 6.41
C PHE A 118 2.29 1.60 7.82
N ASP A 119 1.71 0.90 8.79
CA ASP A 119 1.98 1.08 10.19
C ASP A 119 2.83 -0.11 10.65
N HIS A 120 3.97 0.15 11.26
CA HIS A 120 4.81 -0.88 11.84
C HIS A 120 4.52 -0.95 13.33
N ASP A 121 4.25 -2.16 13.84
CA ASP A 121 4.10 -2.35 15.28
C ASP A 121 5.48 -2.16 15.90
N ALA A 122 5.75 -1.00 16.47
CA ALA A 122 6.96 -0.77 17.24
C ALA A 122 6.92 -1.70 18.46
N ALA A 123 7.63 -2.83 18.37
CA ALA A 123 7.94 -3.80 19.43
C ALA A 123 7.12 -3.61 20.73
N GLY A 124 5.85 -4.02 20.70
CA GLY A 124 4.99 -4.01 21.88
C GLY A 124 5.42 -5.13 22.83
N VAL A 125 5.97 -4.77 23.99
CA VAL A 125 6.33 -5.73 25.04
C VAL A 125 5.05 -6.19 25.74
N ASP A 126 4.62 -7.42 25.50
CA ASP A 126 3.60 -8.05 26.36
C ASP A 126 4.26 -8.53 27.66
N LEU A 127 4.22 -7.65 28.67
CA LEU A 127 4.75 -7.88 30.01
C LEU A 127 4.09 -9.07 30.73
N ALA A 128 2.98 -9.62 30.21
CA ALA A 128 2.30 -10.76 30.81
C ALA A 128 2.89 -12.13 30.40
N THR A 129 3.53 -12.22 29.23
CA THR A 129 4.01 -13.51 28.68
C THR A 129 5.52 -13.60 28.54
N GLY A 130 6.26 -12.49 28.70
CA GLY A 130 7.72 -12.48 28.60
C GLY A 130 8.27 -12.84 27.21
N SER A 131 7.39 -13.01 26.22
CA SER A 131 7.72 -13.28 24.83
C SER A 131 7.45 -12.02 23.99
N GLY A 132 8.41 -11.10 24.01
CA GLY A 132 8.48 -9.99 23.05
C GLY A 132 9.53 -10.29 22.00
N HIS A 133 9.17 -10.20 20.71
CA HIS A 133 10.13 -10.29 19.61
C HIS A 133 10.84 -8.95 19.49
N PHE A 134 11.91 -8.75 20.25
CA PHE A 134 12.86 -7.67 20.02
C PHE A 134 13.79 -8.10 18.89
N ASP A 135 13.50 -7.70 17.66
CA ASP A 135 14.49 -7.86 16.59
C ASP A 135 15.50 -6.71 16.70
N LEU A 136 16.59 -6.94 17.45
CA LEU A 136 17.72 -6.01 17.56
C LEU A 136 18.26 -5.61 16.19
N ASN A 137 18.05 -6.47 15.18
CA ASN A 137 18.39 -6.23 13.79
C ASN A 137 17.54 -5.11 13.16
N ASP A 138 16.25 -5.02 13.49
CA ASP A 138 15.35 -3.98 12.96
C ASP A 138 15.70 -2.60 13.55
N LEU A 139 16.07 -2.56 14.83
CA LEU A 139 16.58 -1.36 15.50
C LEU A 139 17.90 -0.87 14.90
N ALA A 140 18.81 -1.80 14.58
CA ALA A 140 20.07 -1.49 13.94
C ALA A 140 19.89 -1.01 12.49
N ALA A 141 18.99 -1.64 11.72
CA ALA A 141 18.65 -1.23 10.36
C ALA A 141 18.00 0.16 10.34
N ALA A 142 17.05 0.42 11.24
CA ALA A 142 16.40 1.72 11.37
C ALA A 142 17.39 2.82 11.79
N ALA A 143 18.33 2.53 12.70
CA ALA A 143 19.38 3.47 13.10
C ALA A 143 20.36 3.80 11.94
N GLN A 144 20.47 2.92 10.94
CA GLN A 144 21.24 3.14 9.72
C GLN A 144 20.40 3.73 8.57
N GLY A 145 19.15 4.14 8.83
CA GLY A 145 18.24 4.72 7.84
C GLY A 145 17.67 3.72 6.83
N GLN A 146 17.81 2.41 7.08
CA GLN A 146 17.22 1.37 6.26
C GLN A 146 15.84 0.98 6.80
N ASN A 147 14.84 0.87 5.93
CA ASN A 147 13.53 0.31 6.31
C ASN A 147 13.63 -1.23 6.33
N PRO A 148 13.62 -1.89 7.52
CA PRO A 148 13.72 -3.35 7.62
C PRO A 148 12.51 -4.07 7.00
N TYR A 149 11.41 -3.35 6.76
CA TYR A 149 10.17 -3.86 6.19
C TYR A 149 10.01 -3.58 4.69
N SER A 150 10.98 -2.92 4.05
CA SER A 150 10.93 -2.56 2.62
C SER A 150 10.58 -3.73 1.69
N ALA A 151 11.26 -4.87 1.83
CA ALA A 151 10.97 -6.07 1.03
C ALA A 151 9.55 -6.63 1.23
N ARG A 152 8.92 -6.38 2.38
CA ARG A 152 7.54 -6.80 2.67
C ARG A 152 6.53 -5.80 2.10
N GLU A 153 6.81 -4.50 2.25
CA GLU A 153 6.00 -3.45 1.64
C GLU A 153 5.98 -3.59 0.12
N GLU A 154 7.14 -3.79 -0.52
CA GLU A 154 7.24 -4.06 -1.96
C GLU A 154 6.47 -5.31 -2.38
N TRP A 155 6.55 -6.39 -1.58
CA TRP A 155 5.77 -7.60 -1.80
C TRP A 155 4.26 -7.32 -1.70
N PHE A 156 3.81 -6.58 -0.69
CA PHE A 156 2.41 -6.21 -0.52
C PHE A 156 1.91 -5.34 -1.69
N MET A 157 2.68 -4.31 -2.05
CA MET A 157 2.32 -3.38 -3.12
C MET A 157 2.15 -4.09 -4.46
N ARG A 158 3.07 -5.00 -4.79
CA ARG A 158 3.00 -5.82 -6.01
C ARG A 158 1.79 -6.75 -6.04
N HIS A 159 1.44 -7.39 -4.93
CA HIS A 159 0.31 -8.33 -4.90
C HIS A 159 -1.06 -7.65 -4.74
N THR A 160 -1.10 -6.35 -4.39
CA THR A 160 -2.34 -5.59 -4.23
C THR A 160 -2.58 -4.56 -5.34
N GLU A 161 -1.71 -4.51 -6.36
CA GLU A 161 -1.82 -3.56 -7.47
C GLU A 161 -3.19 -3.55 -8.13
N ALA A 162 -3.69 -4.71 -8.59
CA ALA A 162 -5.00 -4.81 -9.23
C ALA A 162 -6.16 -4.38 -8.30
N LEU A 163 -6.06 -4.67 -6.99
CA LEU A 163 -7.06 -4.22 -6.01
C LEU A 163 -7.03 -2.70 -5.85
N ARG A 164 -5.83 -2.11 -5.76
CA ARG A 164 -5.64 -0.66 -5.61
C ARG A 164 -6.12 0.10 -6.84
N GLU A 165 -5.82 -0.39 -8.04
CA GLU A 165 -6.34 0.17 -9.30
C GLU A 165 -7.87 0.14 -9.36
N GLN A 166 -8.48 -0.96 -8.90
CA GLN A 166 -9.93 -1.05 -8.83
C GLN A 166 -10.52 -0.01 -7.87
N ILE A 167 -9.94 0.16 -6.68
CA ILE A 167 -10.39 1.11 -5.65
C ILE A 167 -10.22 2.55 -6.17
N ASP A 168 -9.05 2.90 -6.70
CA ASP A 168 -8.76 4.23 -7.24
C ASP A 168 -9.74 4.61 -8.36
N ARG A 169 -10.01 3.68 -9.30
CA ARG A 169 -11.01 3.90 -10.35
C ARG A 169 -12.41 4.17 -9.78
N GLN A 170 -12.88 3.34 -8.85
CA GLN A 170 -14.19 3.53 -8.22
C GLN A 170 -14.27 4.86 -7.45
N TRP A 171 -13.19 5.24 -6.78
CA TRP A 171 -13.09 6.50 -6.08
C TRP A 171 -13.19 7.68 -7.03
N ARG A 172 -12.42 7.68 -8.13
CA ARG A 172 -12.45 8.71 -9.17
C ARG A 172 -13.84 8.88 -9.77
N GLU A 173 -14.48 7.79 -10.18
CA GLU A 173 -15.86 7.82 -10.69
C GLU A 173 -16.85 8.42 -9.67
N GLY A 174 -16.68 8.08 -8.39
CA GLY A 174 -17.49 8.62 -7.31
C GLY A 174 -17.24 10.11 -7.03
N VAL A 175 -15.98 10.54 -7.07
CA VAL A 175 -15.58 11.96 -6.93
C VAL A 175 -16.15 12.77 -8.08
N GLU A 176 -15.97 12.32 -9.32
CA GLU A 176 -16.52 12.97 -10.52
C GLU A 176 -18.03 13.10 -10.43
N ARG A 177 -18.76 12.01 -10.15
CA ARG A 177 -20.22 12.03 -10.02
C ARG A 177 -20.70 13.04 -8.97
N ARG A 178 -20.02 13.09 -7.81
CA ARG A 178 -20.35 14.05 -6.74
C ARG A 178 -20.02 15.49 -7.14
N ALA A 179 -18.89 15.72 -7.82
CA ALA A 179 -18.52 17.04 -8.31
C ALA A 179 -19.57 17.57 -9.31
N LEU A 180 -20.01 16.72 -10.23
CA LEU A 180 -21.02 17.03 -11.23
C LEU A 180 -22.41 17.27 -10.61
N ALA A 181 -22.79 16.51 -9.58
CA ALA A 181 -24.02 16.76 -8.82
C ALA A 181 -23.97 18.11 -8.09
N ARG A 182 -22.83 18.44 -7.48
CA ARG A 182 -22.62 19.75 -6.81
C ARG A 182 -22.62 20.91 -7.79
N LEU A 183 -22.12 20.71 -9.01
CA LEU A 183 -22.16 21.71 -10.08
C LEU A 183 -23.60 22.15 -10.35
N ARG A 184 -24.54 21.21 -10.54
CA ARG A 184 -25.97 21.56 -10.77
C ARG A 184 -26.52 22.43 -9.64
N GLY A 185 -26.27 22.06 -8.38
CA GLY A 185 -26.69 22.86 -7.23
C GLY A 185 -26.03 24.25 -7.17
N ARG A 186 -24.76 24.36 -7.58
CA ARG A 186 -24.06 25.66 -7.69
C ARG A 186 -24.68 26.54 -8.78
N LEU A 187 -24.93 25.98 -9.98
CA LEU A 187 -25.55 26.72 -11.09
C LEU A 187 -26.95 27.22 -10.72
N SER A 188 -27.78 26.38 -10.10
CA SER A 188 -29.09 26.80 -9.57
C SER A 188 -28.95 27.95 -8.57
N ARG A 189 -28.08 27.83 -7.57
CA ARG A 189 -27.89 28.91 -6.58
C ARG A 189 -27.41 30.22 -7.20
N THR A 190 -26.52 30.17 -8.18
CA THR A 190 -26.04 31.37 -8.87
C THR A 190 -27.15 32.01 -9.70
N TRP A 191 -28.02 31.22 -10.31
CA TRP A 191 -29.13 31.73 -11.11
C TRP A 191 -30.30 32.24 -10.26
N ASP A 192 -30.60 31.56 -9.16
CA ASP A 192 -31.71 31.90 -8.28
C ASP A 192 -31.33 32.97 -7.23
N ASP A 193 -30.11 33.53 -7.28
CA ASP A 193 -29.65 34.59 -6.39
C ASP A 193 -30.40 35.90 -6.65
N PRO A 194 -31.29 36.34 -5.73
CA PRO A 194 -32.10 37.53 -5.94
C PRO A 194 -31.30 38.82 -5.75
N SER A 195 -30.10 38.75 -5.17
CA SER A 195 -29.25 39.93 -4.93
C SER A 195 -28.57 40.43 -6.20
N GLN A 196 -28.50 39.60 -7.24
CA GLN A 196 -27.82 39.92 -8.49
C GLN A 196 -28.82 40.15 -9.63
N PRO A 197 -28.62 41.17 -10.47
CA PRO A 197 -29.44 41.37 -11.66
C PRO A 197 -29.17 40.27 -12.70
N ALA A 198 -30.16 39.97 -13.55
CA ALA A 198 -30.09 38.88 -14.53
C ALA A 198 -28.83 38.91 -15.44
N PRO A 199 -28.37 40.08 -15.95
CA PRO A 199 -27.12 40.14 -16.73
C PRO A 199 -25.87 39.72 -15.93
N ALA A 200 -25.82 40.03 -14.64
CA ALA A 200 -24.70 39.64 -13.78
C ALA A 200 -24.68 38.13 -13.54
N ARG A 201 -25.87 37.52 -13.34
CA ARG A 201 -26.00 36.06 -13.21
C ARG A 201 -25.60 35.33 -14.48
N ARG A 202 -26.01 35.85 -15.66
CA ARG A 202 -25.57 35.33 -16.97
C ARG A 202 -24.06 35.41 -17.14
N ARG A 203 -23.43 36.54 -16.76
CA ARG A 203 -21.98 36.70 -16.75
C ARG A 203 -21.31 35.66 -15.84
N ALA A 204 -21.83 35.43 -14.64
CA ALA A 204 -21.29 34.44 -13.72
C ALA A 204 -21.35 33.00 -14.29
N LEU A 205 -22.46 32.64 -14.98
CA LEU A 205 -22.56 31.34 -15.66
C LEU A 205 -21.52 31.19 -16.78
N PHE A 206 -21.29 32.25 -17.56
CA PHE A 206 -20.24 32.27 -18.57
C PHE A 206 -18.84 32.13 -17.94
N THR A 207 -18.54 32.88 -16.88
CA THR A 207 -17.25 32.80 -16.18
C THR A 207 -16.98 31.38 -15.65
N MET A 208 -17.99 30.72 -15.06
CA MET A 208 -17.83 29.32 -14.62
C MET A 208 -17.50 28.37 -15.79
N TRP A 209 -18.03 28.63 -16.99
CA TRP A 209 -17.73 27.85 -18.17
C TRP A 209 -16.32 28.13 -18.72
N ASP A 210 -15.89 29.39 -18.74
CA ASP A 210 -14.60 29.82 -19.27
C ASP A 210 -13.44 29.36 -18.37
N GLU A 211 -13.59 29.50 -17.04
CA GLU A 211 -12.60 29.11 -16.03
C GLU A 211 -12.54 27.60 -15.74
N THR A 212 -13.35 26.78 -16.42
CA THR A 212 -13.28 25.32 -16.27
C THR A 212 -11.90 24.81 -16.71
N ALA A 213 -11.42 23.64 -16.26
CA ALA A 213 -10.14 23.07 -16.70
C ALA A 213 -10.19 22.58 -18.17
N ASP A 214 -9.02 22.44 -18.82
CA ASP A 214 -8.92 21.93 -20.20
C ASP A 214 -8.63 20.42 -20.29
N ASP A 215 -9.30 19.64 -19.44
CA ASP A 215 -9.22 18.19 -19.41
C ASP A 215 -10.59 17.54 -19.74
N GLY A 216 -10.63 16.20 -19.73
CA GLY A 216 -11.85 15.44 -20.05
C GLY A 216 -13.01 15.75 -19.10
N LEU A 217 -12.73 15.95 -17.81
CA LEU A 217 -13.74 16.34 -16.82
C LEU A 217 -14.24 17.76 -17.07
N GLY A 218 -13.34 18.68 -17.42
CA GLY A 218 -13.67 20.05 -17.76
C GLY A 218 -14.58 20.15 -18.99
N ALA A 219 -14.31 19.36 -20.03
CA ALA A 219 -15.20 19.27 -21.18
C ALA A 219 -16.62 18.81 -20.78
N GLU A 220 -16.73 17.86 -19.85
CA GLU A 220 -18.01 17.37 -19.33
C GLU A 220 -18.73 18.42 -18.45
N VAL A 221 -17.99 19.18 -17.64
CA VAL A 221 -18.51 20.32 -16.88
C VAL A 221 -19.07 21.39 -17.82
N ARG A 222 -18.32 21.77 -18.87
CA ARG A 222 -18.76 22.74 -19.88
C ARG A 222 -20.06 22.32 -20.57
N ARG A 223 -20.16 21.05 -21.00
CA ARG A 223 -21.38 20.48 -21.57
C ARG A 223 -22.58 20.61 -20.63
N ARG A 224 -22.39 20.33 -19.33
CA ARG A 224 -23.46 20.47 -18.32
C ARG A 224 -23.87 21.92 -18.10
N ILE A 225 -22.94 22.87 -18.12
CA ILE A 225 -23.27 24.30 -18.00
C ILE A 225 -24.11 24.74 -19.21
N ILE A 226 -23.70 24.39 -20.43
CA ILE A 226 -24.46 24.69 -21.65
C ILE A 226 -25.87 24.07 -21.57
N ALA A 227 -25.97 22.80 -21.16
CA ALA A 227 -27.26 22.13 -21.00
C ALA A 227 -28.16 22.84 -19.97
N PHE A 228 -27.60 23.28 -18.83
CA PHE A 228 -28.32 24.03 -17.82
C PHE A 228 -28.84 25.37 -18.37
N VAL A 229 -28.00 26.10 -19.11
CA VAL A 229 -28.42 27.36 -19.74
C VAL A 229 -29.55 27.12 -20.74
N ARG A 230 -29.46 26.08 -21.58
CA ARG A 230 -30.55 25.72 -22.51
C ARG A 230 -31.84 25.35 -21.81
N GLU A 231 -31.76 24.66 -20.67
CA GLU A 231 -32.91 24.23 -19.86
C GLU A 231 -33.59 25.43 -19.17
N ARG A 232 -32.82 26.38 -18.62
CA ARG A 232 -33.35 27.47 -17.78
C ARG A 232 -33.51 28.81 -18.50
N LEU A 233 -32.68 29.08 -19.52
CA LEU A 233 -32.65 30.31 -20.30
C LEU A 233 -32.81 29.98 -21.80
N PRO A 234 -33.93 29.37 -22.21
CA PRO A 234 -34.14 29.02 -23.61
C PRO A 234 -34.18 30.28 -24.49
N ARG A 235 -33.71 30.16 -25.74
CA ARG A 235 -33.71 31.28 -26.69
C ARG A 235 -35.10 31.91 -26.82
N GLY A 236 -35.16 33.22 -26.67
CA GLY A 236 -36.40 33.99 -26.74
C GLY A 236 -37.13 34.16 -25.40
N SER A 237 -36.65 33.57 -24.30
CA SER A 237 -37.13 33.95 -22.97
C SER A 237 -36.60 35.33 -22.55
N GLU A 238 -37.27 35.98 -21.60
CA GLU A 238 -36.82 37.25 -21.02
C GLU A 238 -35.42 37.15 -20.42
N ASP A 239 -35.10 35.98 -19.86
CA ASP A 239 -33.82 35.70 -19.23
C ASP A 239 -32.73 35.24 -20.21
N ALA A 240 -33.06 35.01 -21.49
CA ALA A 240 -32.16 34.46 -22.48
C ALA A 240 -30.92 35.32 -22.70
N PHE A 241 -29.81 34.67 -23.08
CA PHE A 241 -28.66 35.38 -23.61
C PHE A 241 -29.02 36.04 -24.94
N THR A 242 -28.72 37.33 -25.07
CA THR A 242 -28.88 38.05 -26.35
C THR A 242 -27.69 37.78 -27.26
N ASP A 243 -27.89 37.89 -28.58
CA ASP A 243 -26.81 37.73 -29.57
C ASP A 243 -25.70 38.78 -29.40
N ALA A 244 -26.04 39.97 -28.88
CA ALA A 244 -25.06 41.00 -28.57
C ALA A 244 -24.19 40.60 -27.37
N GLU A 245 -24.81 40.06 -26.30
CA GLU A 245 -24.09 39.55 -25.13
C GLU A 245 -23.21 38.36 -25.50
N LEU A 246 -23.71 37.37 -26.23
CA LEU A 246 -22.92 36.20 -26.64
C LEU A 246 -21.71 36.60 -27.48
N ARG A 247 -21.85 37.56 -28.40
CA ARG A 247 -20.72 38.10 -29.16
C ARG A 247 -19.72 38.82 -28.26
N ALA A 248 -20.19 39.57 -27.26
CA ALA A 248 -19.30 40.27 -26.33
C ALA A 248 -18.53 39.31 -25.42
N LEU A 249 -19.19 38.28 -24.90
CA LEU A 249 -18.58 37.24 -24.06
C LEU A 249 -17.54 36.43 -24.85
N ASN A 250 -17.90 35.97 -26.05
CA ASN A 250 -17.00 35.19 -26.88
C ASN A 250 -15.78 35.97 -27.40
N ARG A 251 -15.80 37.31 -27.42
CA ARG A 251 -14.61 38.11 -27.78
C ARG A 251 -13.55 38.13 -26.68
N GLY A 252 -13.95 37.97 -25.42
CA GLY A 252 -13.06 38.04 -24.26
C GLY A 252 -12.82 36.69 -23.59
N ARG A 253 -13.17 35.59 -24.26
CA ARG A 253 -12.98 34.23 -23.75
C ARG A 253 -11.50 33.87 -23.74
N GLU A 254 -11.07 33.13 -22.74
CA GLU A 254 -9.71 32.58 -22.69
C GLU A 254 -9.58 31.31 -23.55
N ARG A 255 -10.71 30.67 -23.87
CA ARG A 255 -10.76 29.37 -24.55
C ARG A 255 -10.95 29.45 -26.06
N ASP A 256 -10.44 28.47 -26.80
CA ASP A 256 -10.67 28.38 -28.26
C ASP A 256 -12.13 28.00 -28.58
N GLU A 257 -12.73 27.10 -27.80
CA GLU A 257 -14.14 26.73 -27.89
C GLU A 257 -15.03 27.97 -27.71
N ALA A 258 -16.11 28.09 -28.47
CA ALA A 258 -17.05 29.21 -28.32
C ALA A 258 -18.18 28.85 -27.34
N PHE A 259 -18.55 29.80 -26.49
CA PHE A 259 -19.74 29.69 -25.65
C PHE A 259 -21.01 29.86 -26.50
N ALA A 260 -21.69 28.74 -26.76
CA ALA A 260 -22.87 28.68 -27.63
C ALA A 260 -24.05 27.87 -27.02
N PRO A 261 -24.73 28.43 -25.99
CA PRO A 261 -25.98 27.89 -25.48
C PRO A 261 -27.13 27.98 -26.48
#